data_AF-A0A0A6YXW3-F1
#
_entry.id   AF-A0A0A6YXW3-F1
#
_cell.length_a   1.000
_cell.length_b   1.000
_cell.length_c   1.000
_cell.angle_alpha   90.00
_cell.angle_beta   90.00
_cell.angle_gamma   90.00
#
_symmetry.space_group_name_H-M   'P 1'
#
loop_
_entity.id
_entity.type
_entity.pdbx_description
1 polymer ?
#
loop_
_entity_poly.entity_id
_entity_poly.type
_entity_poly.pdbx_seq_one_letter_code
_entity_poly.pdbx_strand_id
1 'polypeptide(L)' 'MPSRKFVEGEVVRGRWPGSSLYYEVEILSHDNKSQLYTVKYKDGTELELKESDIKPLKSFKQRKSGSISSSP' A
#
# COMPACT_ATOMS: atom_id res chain seq x y z
N MET A 1 -11.39 -14.79 0.97
CA MET A 1 -10.40 -14.07 1.82
C MET A 1 -10.26 -12.66 1.25
N PRO A 2 -10.83 -11.61 1.86
CA PRO A 2 -10.63 -10.26 1.35
C PRO A 2 -9.16 -9.89 1.61
N SER A 3 -8.36 -9.91 0.55
CA SER A 3 -6.94 -9.57 0.60
C SER A 3 -6.82 -8.08 0.84
N ARG A 4 -6.87 -7.65 2.09
CA ARG A 4 -6.48 -6.31 2.50
C ARG A 4 -5.05 -6.09 2.00
N LYS A 5 -4.87 -5.14 1.06
CA LYS A 5 -3.61 -4.96 0.34
C LYS A 5 -2.49 -4.45 1.22
N PHE A 6 -2.84 -3.73 2.29
CA PHE A 6 -1.93 -3.13 3.25
C PHE A 6 -2.44 -3.32 4.68
N VAL A 7 -1.56 -3.74 5.57
CA VAL A 7 -1.87 -4.00 6.99
C VAL A 7 -1.60 -2.75 7.83
N GLU A 8 -2.35 -2.58 8.93
CA GLU A 8 -2.03 -1.56 9.93
C GLU A 8 -0.66 -1.83 10.56
N GLY A 9 0.17 -0.79 10.67
CA GLY A 9 1.60 -0.87 11.01
C GLY A 9 2.53 -1.20 9.84
N GLU A 10 2.00 -1.40 8.63
CA GLU A 10 2.83 -1.66 7.45
C GLU A 10 3.36 -0.37 6.84
N VAL A 11 4.67 -0.31 6.60
CA VAL A 11 5.28 0.83 5.91
C VAL A 11 5.10 0.66 4.41
N VAL A 12 4.45 1.64 3.78
CA VAL A 12 4.10 1.73 2.37
C VAL A 12 4.65 3.02 1.76
N ARG A 13 4.48 3.20 0.45
CA ARG A 13 4.81 4.47 -0.22
C ARG A 13 3.53 5.24 -0.52
N GLY A 14 3.29 6.33 0.19
CA GLY A 14 2.14 7.22 0.00
C GLY A 14 2.50 8.38 -0.92
N ARG A 15 1.60 8.70 -1.86
CA ARG A 15 1.72 9.90 -2.70
C ARG A 15 1.47 11.16 -1.89
N TRP A 16 2.34 12.15 -2.00
CA TRP A 16 2.15 13.43 -1.31
C TRP A 16 1.15 14.36 -2.05
N PRO A 17 0.16 14.97 -1.39
CA PRO A 17 -0.71 15.94 -2.03
C PRO A 17 0.09 17.19 -2.42
N GLY A 18 0.00 17.59 -3.69
CA GLY A 18 0.81 18.70 -4.23
C GLY A 18 2.20 18.28 -4.72
N SER A 19 2.55 17.00 -4.71
CA SER A 19 3.74 16.48 -5.37
C SER A 19 3.51 15.08 -5.95
N SER A 20 3.95 14.81 -7.17
CA SER A 20 3.86 13.45 -7.74
C SER A 20 4.89 12.46 -7.16
N LEU A 21 5.38 12.77 -5.94
CA LEU A 21 6.41 12.02 -5.24
C LEU A 21 5.76 11.04 -4.26
N TYR A 22 6.46 9.92 -4.07
CA TYR A 22 6.04 8.84 -3.19
C TYR A 22 7.04 8.72 -2.05
N TYR A 23 6.54 8.85 -0.84
CA TYR A 23 7.34 8.83 0.39
C TYR A 23 6.95 7.65 1.27
N GLU A 24 7.90 7.20 2.09
CA GLU A 24 7.64 6.15 3.06
C GLU A 24 6.73 6.65 4.18
N VAL A 25 5.62 5.95 4.36
CA VAL A 25 4.60 6.25 5.35
C VAL A 25 4.10 4.96 5.97
N GLU A 26 3.71 4.99 7.23
CA GLU A 26 3.19 3.84 7.96
C GLU A 26 1.67 3.84 7.92
N ILE A 27 1.02 2.73 7.58
CA ILE A 27 -0.44 2.61 7.60
C ILE A 27 -0.90 2.60 9.06
N LEU A 28 -1.64 3.63 9.48
CA LEU A 28 -2.26 3.67 10.81
C LEU A 28 -3.62 3.01 10.85
N SER A 29 -4.38 3.08 9.75
CA SER A 29 -5.70 2.47 9.67
C SER A 29 -6.23 2.54 8.25
N HIS A 30 -7.32 1.83 7.97
CA HIS A 30 -8.07 2.04 6.73
C HIS A 30 -9.56 2.13 7.01
N ASP A 31 -10.12 3.23 6.52
CA ASP A 31 -11.54 3.54 6.55
C ASP A 31 -12.26 2.93 5.35
N ASN A 32 -13.00 1.84 5.60
CA ASN A 32 -13.69 1.09 4.54
C ASN A 32 -14.93 1.85 4.02
N LYS A 33 -15.41 2.86 4.76
CA LYS A 33 -16.53 3.72 4.29
C LYS A 33 -16.11 4.60 3.12
N SER A 34 -14.90 5.13 3.19
CA SER A 34 -14.36 6.08 2.23
C SER A 34 -13.26 5.47 1.34
N GLN A 35 -12.88 4.23 1.63
CA GLN A 35 -11.82 3.48 0.94
C GLN A 35 -10.46 4.21 0.96
N LEU A 36 -10.22 4.94 2.05
CA LEU A 36 -9.02 5.72 2.33
C LEU A 36 -8.19 5.01 3.40
N TYR A 37 -6.88 5.04 3.23
CA TYR A 37 -5.92 4.57 4.22
C TYR A 37 -5.32 5.77 4.92
N THR A 38 -5.41 5.76 6.24
CA THR A 38 -4.71 6.70 7.10
C THR A 38 -3.27 6.25 7.19
N VAL A 39 -2.36 7.12 6.81
CA VAL A 39 -0.91 6.89 6.85
C VAL A 39 -0.22 7.94 7.69
N LYS A 40 0.92 7.59 8.29
CA LYS A 40 1.75 8.49 9.09
C LYS A 40 3.14 8.61 8.50
N TYR A 41 3.58 9.84 8.30
CA TYR A 41 4.93 10.16 7.88
C TYR A 41 5.91 10.05 9.04
N LYS A 42 7.21 9.89 8.73
CA LYS A 42 8.29 9.88 9.73
C LYS A 42 8.33 11.14 10.60
N ASP A 43 7.87 12.27 10.07
CA ASP A 43 7.80 13.55 10.80
C ASP A 43 6.63 13.60 11.81
N GLY A 44 5.72 12.61 11.77
CA GLY A 44 4.53 12.56 12.60
C GLY A 44 3.27 13.05 11.91
N THR A 45 3.37 13.65 10.72
CA THR A 45 2.23 14.09 9.91
C THR A 45 1.36 12.90 9.49
N GLU A 46 0.06 12.98 9.75
CA GLU A 46 -0.92 11.98 9.33
C GLU A 46 -1.61 12.45 8.05
N LEU A 47 -1.87 11.51 7.14
CA LEU A 47 -2.46 11.81 5.85
C LEU A 47 -3.38 10.69 5.39
N GLU A 48 -4.47 11.05 4.71
CA GLU A 48 -5.43 10.09 4.20
C GLU A 48 -5.24 9.94 2.69
N LEU A 49 -4.86 8.74 2.27
CA LEU A 49 -4.58 8.45 0.86
C LEU A 49 -5.48 7.34 0.36
N LYS A 50 -5.96 7.49 -0.87
CA LYS A 50 -6.70 6.43 -1.54
C LYS A 50 -5.76 5.27 -1.82
N GLU A 51 -6.32 4.06 -1.90
CA GLU A 51 -5.56 2.87 -2.28
C GLU A 51 -4.77 3.07 -3.59
N SER A 52 -5.34 3.81 -4.54
CA SER A 52 -4.71 4.15 -5.84
C SER A 52 -3.44 4.99 -5.71
N ASP A 53 -3.34 5.80 -4.67
CA ASP A 53 -2.22 6.70 -4.41
C ASP A 53 -1.19 6.07 -3.45
N ILE A 54 -1.41 4.81 -3.05
CA ILE A 54 -0.51 4.03 -2.19
C ILE A 54 0.16 2.94 -3.00
N LYS A 55 1.47 2.79 -2.83
CA LYS A 55 2.27 1.73 -3.43
C LYS A 55 2.89 0.87 -2.32
N PRO A 56 2.92 -0.47 -2.48
CA PRO A 56 3.61 -1.33 -1.54
C PRO A 56 5.11 -1.02 -1.56
N LEU A 57 5.72 -0.90 -0.37
CA LEU A 57 7.14 -0.53 -0.21
C LEU A 57 8.04 -1.66 -0.68
N LYS A 58 7.71 -2.88 -0.26
CA LYS A 58 8.09 -4.07 -0.99
C LYS A 58 7.21 -4.14 -2.22
N SER A 59 7.73 -3.73 -3.38
CA SER A 59 7.29 -4.32 -4.64
C SER A 59 7.52 -5.83 -4.52
N PHE A 60 6.56 -6.53 -3.91
CA PHE A 60 6.57 -7.97 -3.88
C PHE A 60 6.43 -8.33 -5.36
N LYS A 61 7.57 -8.64 -5.96
CA LYS A 61 7.72 -9.69 -6.93
C LYS A 61 7.13 -10.96 -6.30
N GLN A 62 5.84 -10.99 -6.04
CA GLN A 62 5.08 -12.21 -6.18
C GLN A 62 4.92 -12.38 -7.69
N ARG A 63 6.06 -12.68 -8.33
CA ARG A 63 6.03 -13.46 -9.55
C ARG A 63 5.19 -14.67 -9.17
N LYS A 64 3.98 -14.71 -9.72
CA LYS A 64 3.09 -15.86 -9.64
C LYS A 64 3.95 -17.12 -9.73
N SER A 65 4.02 -17.85 -8.63
CA SER A 65 3.93 -19.29 -8.72
C SER A 65 2.61 -19.57 -9.44
N GLY A 66 2.64 -20.14 -10.65
CA GLY A 66 1.43 -20.49 -11.39
C GLY A 66 1.50 -20.33 -12.91
N SER A 67 2.26 -21.21 -13.57
CA SER A 67 2.06 -21.74 -14.94
C SER A 67 2.92 -23.01 -15.00
N ILE A 68 2.46 -24.17 -14.53
CA ILE A 68 1.64 -25.14 -15.27
C ILE A 68 2.11 -25.27 -16.73
N SER A 69 3.05 -26.17 -17.00
CA SER A 69 3.17 -26.85 -18.29
C SER A 69 3.95 -28.15 -18.08
N SER A 70 3.18 -29.20 -17.82
CA SER A 70 3.62 -30.59 -17.92
C SER A 70 3.87 -30.97 -19.39
N SER A 71 4.74 -31.98 -19.56
CA SER A 71 4.90 -32.91 -20.71
C SER A 71 6.01 -32.58 -21.71
N PRO A 72 6.61 -33.60 -22.35
CA PRO A 72 7.25 -34.82 -21.85
C PRO A 72 8.78 -34.84 -22.06
#